data_AF-A0A0G1D360-F1
#
_entry.id   AF-A0A0G1D360-F1
#
_cell.length_a   1.000
_cell.length_b   1.000
_cell.length_c   1.000
_cell.angle_alpha   90.00
_cell.angle_beta   90.00
_cell.angle_gamma   90.00
#
_symmetry.space_group_name_H-M   'P 1'
#
loop_
_entity.id
_entity.type
_entity.pdbx_description
1 polymer ?
#
loop_
_entity_poly.entity_id
_entity_poly.type
_entity_poly.pdbx_seq_one_letter_code
_entity_poly.pdbx_strand_id
1 'polypeptide(L)'
;MQQKDINGNTKDKAEDIKDWRDEHGRPSLSFLQSLADDGSPRALEKLKAIAQDLDVNYSPNTTPEELIDKILADVRSDPTITT
;
A
#
# COMPACT_ATOMS: atom_id res chain seq x y z
N MET A 1 19.40 2.03 -38.46
CA MET A 1 19.96 2.59 -37.21
C MET A 1 19.12 2.07 -36.07
N GLN A 2 19.79 1.53 -35.06
CA GLN A 2 19.20 0.79 -33.95
C GLN A 2 18.70 1.71 -32.84
N GLN A 3 17.79 1.15 -32.03
CA GLN A 3 17.43 1.48 -30.64
C GLN A 3 16.80 2.86 -30.41
N LYS A 4 15.50 2.79 -30.09
CA LYS A 4 14.73 3.87 -29.50
C LYS A 4 14.09 3.35 -28.21
N ASP A 5 14.53 3.98 -27.12
CA ASP A 5 13.76 4.25 -25.91
C ASP A 5 13.42 3.06 -25.01
N ILE A 6 14.41 2.64 -24.23
CA ILE A 6 14.16 2.13 -22.87
C ILE A 6 13.55 3.25 -22.02
N ASN A 7 12.57 2.89 -21.18
CA ASN A 7 12.11 3.54 -19.95
C ASN A 7 10.69 4.12 -19.98
N GLY A 8 9.80 3.56 -19.14
CA GLY A 8 8.62 4.30 -18.68
C GLY A 8 7.30 3.56 -18.53
N ASN A 9 7.20 2.24 -18.78
CA ASN A 9 5.93 1.53 -18.56
C ASN A 9 5.83 0.89 -17.17
N THR A 10 6.05 1.68 -16.13
CA THR A 10 5.64 1.35 -14.75
C THR A 10 4.29 2.00 -14.46
N LYS A 11 3.37 1.96 -15.44
CA LYS A 11 2.02 2.55 -15.34
C LYS A 11 0.91 1.53 -15.11
N ASP A 12 1.23 0.24 -15.03
CA ASP A 12 0.23 -0.83 -14.91
C ASP A 12 0.12 -1.43 -13.49
N LYS A 13 0.99 -1.04 -12.55
CA LYS A 13 0.91 -1.51 -11.14
C LYS A 13 0.06 -0.63 -10.23
N ALA A 14 -0.38 0.54 -10.71
CA ALA A 14 -1.09 1.52 -9.90
C ALA A 14 -2.63 1.48 -10.07
N GLU A 15 -3.14 0.84 -11.14
CA GLU A 15 -4.57 0.97 -11.48
C GLU A 15 -5.51 0.15 -10.59
N ASP A 16 -4.97 -0.82 -9.83
CA ASP A 16 -5.76 -1.72 -8.97
C ASP A 16 -5.74 -1.32 -7.47
N ILE A 17 -5.19 -0.14 -7.14
CA ILE A 17 -5.03 0.35 -5.77
C ILE A 17 -6.14 1.36 -5.42
N LYS A 18 -7.29 1.33 -6.11
CA LYS A 18 -8.38 2.29 -5.83
C LYS A 18 -9.33 1.87 -4.71
N ASP A 19 -9.26 0.64 -4.22
CA ASP A 19 -10.27 0.08 -3.28
C ASP A 19 -9.73 -0.31 -1.90
N TRP A 20 -8.49 0.07 -1.55
CA TRP A 20 -7.97 -0.21 -0.20
C TRP A 20 -8.43 0.80 0.84
N ARG A 21 -8.96 1.95 0.41
CA ARG A 21 -9.52 2.97 1.29
C ARG A 21 -11.01 2.71 1.50
N ASP A 22 -11.45 2.80 2.74
CA ASP A 22 -12.83 2.73 3.18
C ASP A 22 -13.59 4.03 2.84
N GLU A 23 -14.89 4.13 3.18
CA GLU A 23 -15.74 5.29 2.86
C GLU A 23 -15.22 6.63 3.42
N HIS A 24 -14.41 6.55 4.46
CA HIS A 24 -13.75 7.70 5.09
C HIS A 24 -12.37 8.04 4.49
N GLY A 25 -11.96 7.38 3.41
CA GLY A 25 -10.64 7.57 2.79
C GLY A 25 -9.48 6.98 3.58
N ARG A 26 -9.76 6.13 4.58
CA ARG A 26 -8.77 5.46 5.45
C ARG A 26 -8.49 4.05 4.97
N PRO A 27 -7.31 3.47 5.19
CA PRO A 27 -7.08 2.07 4.87
C PRO A 27 -8.08 1.16 5.57
N SER A 28 -8.72 0.29 4.80
CA SER A 28 -9.61 -0.75 5.32
C SER A 28 -8.77 -1.85 5.97
N LEU A 29 -8.86 -1.96 7.29
CA LEU A 29 -8.17 -3.02 8.05
C LEU A 29 -8.50 -4.40 7.50
N SER A 30 -9.76 -4.65 7.16
CA SER A 30 -10.20 -5.94 6.59
C SER A 30 -9.49 -6.24 5.27
N PHE A 31 -9.36 -5.25 4.38
CA PHE A 31 -8.66 -5.40 3.12
C PHE A 31 -7.16 -5.67 3.33
N LEU A 32 -6.53 -4.88 4.20
CA LEU A 32 -5.12 -5.06 4.55
C LEU A 32 -4.86 -6.45 5.15
N GLN A 33 -5.70 -6.89 6.08
CA GLN A 33 -5.61 -8.24 6.66
C GLN A 33 -5.79 -9.33 5.61
N SER A 34 -6.75 -9.19 4.68
CA SER A 34 -6.88 -10.14 3.58
C SER A 34 -5.63 -10.23 2.71
N LEU A 35 -4.89 -9.13 2.51
CA LEU A 35 -3.62 -9.17 1.79
C LEU A 35 -2.50 -9.85 2.59
N ALA A 36 -2.46 -9.67 3.91
CA ALA A 36 -1.50 -10.39 4.75
C ALA A 36 -1.80 -11.89 4.82
N ASP A 37 -3.09 -12.25 4.94
CA ASP A 37 -3.56 -13.64 5.00
C ASP A 37 -3.33 -14.38 3.68
N ASP A 38 -3.56 -13.72 2.54
CA ASP A 38 -3.29 -14.27 1.21
C ASP A 38 -1.81 -14.68 1.05
N GLY A 39 -0.88 -13.92 1.66
CA GLY A 39 0.54 -14.26 1.70
C GLY A 39 1.26 -14.30 0.34
N SER A 40 0.55 -14.02 -0.76
CA SER A 40 1.15 -14.05 -2.10
C SER A 40 2.10 -12.87 -2.28
N PRO A 41 3.14 -13.02 -3.12
CA PRO A 41 4.02 -11.90 -3.48
C PRO A 41 3.24 -10.71 -4.05
N ARG A 42 2.16 -10.95 -4.80
CA ARG A 42 1.27 -9.91 -5.32
C ARG A 42 0.55 -9.13 -4.21
N ALA A 43 0.11 -9.81 -3.16
CA ALA A 43 -0.56 -9.16 -2.03
C ALA A 43 0.42 -8.31 -1.21
N LEU A 44 1.65 -8.81 -1.02
CA LEU A 44 2.73 -8.04 -0.41
C LEU A 44 3.11 -6.80 -1.24
N GLU A 45 3.15 -6.91 -2.58
CA GLU A 45 3.37 -5.76 -3.45
C GLU A 45 2.26 -4.71 -3.31
N LYS A 46 0.99 -5.13 -3.15
CA LYS A 46 -0.12 -4.20 -2.87
C LYS A 46 0.04 -3.50 -1.52
N LEU A 47 0.38 -4.24 -0.45
CA LEU A 47 0.65 -3.64 0.87
C LEU A 47 1.78 -2.61 0.82
N LYS A 48 2.86 -2.92 0.10
CA LYS A 48 3.99 -1.99 -0.10
C LYS A 48 3.55 -0.75 -0.87
N ALA A 49 2.78 -0.90 -1.93
CA ALA A 49 2.28 0.23 -2.70
C ALA A 49 1.36 1.15 -1.85
N ILE A 50 0.52 0.58 -0.98
CA ILE A 50 -0.30 1.34 -0.03
C ILE A 50 0.58 2.09 0.98
N ALA A 51 1.59 1.42 1.53
CA ALA A 51 2.54 2.06 2.44
C ALA A 51 3.28 3.22 1.75
N GLN A 52 3.68 3.07 0.49
CA GLN A 52 4.30 4.15 -0.29
C GLN A 52 3.34 5.30 -0.57
N ASP A 53 2.06 5.02 -0.85
CA ASP A 53 1.03 6.05 -1.08
C ASP A 53 0.76 6.88 0.18
N LEU A 54 0.88 6.26 1.36
CA LEU A 54 0.77 6.90 2.67
C LEU A 54 2.10 7.45 3.20
N ASP A 55 3.18 7.41 2.43
CA ASP A 55 4.53 7.81 2.87
C ASP A 55 5.01 7.07 4.14
N VAL A 56 4.51 5.86 4.38
CA VAL A 56 4.85 5.02 5.52
C VAL A 56 6.21 4.39 5.31
N ASN A 57 7.15 4.66 6.22
CA ASN A 57 8.49 4.09 6.16
C ASN A 57 8.51 2.62 6.64
N TYR A 58 8.97 1.71 5.77
CA TYR A 58 9.09 0.29 6.06
C TYR A 58 10.45 -0.28 5.64
N SER A 59 10.87 -1.37 6.30
CA SER A 59 12.10 -2.08 5.94
C SER A 59 11.82 -3.17 4.88
N PRO A 60 12.81 -3.54 4.05
CA PRO A 60 12.63 -4.61 3.07
C PRO A 60 12.35 -5.98 3.73
N ASN A 61 12.72 -6.15 5.00
CA ASN A 61 12.48 -7.35 5.81
C ASN A 61 11.21 -7.26 6.67
N THR A 62 10.44 -6.18 6.56
CA THR A 62 9.19 -6.00 7.32
C THR A 62 8.17 -7.06 6.89
N THR A 63 7.55 -7.71 7.88
CA THR A 63 6.51 -8.71 7.63
C THR A 63 5.22 -8.03 7.14
N PRO A 64 4.31 -8.76 6.46
CA PRO A 64 3.01 -8.20 6.08
C PRO A 64 2.26 -7.60 7.26
N GLU A 65 2.25 -8.29 8.41
CA GLU A 65 1.58 -7.84 9.63
C GLU A 65 2.19 -6.56 10.20
N GLU A 66 3.52 -6.47 10.29
CA GLU A 66 4.19 -5.25 10.74
C GLU A 66 3.95 -4.07 9.77
N LEU A 67 3.85 -4.34 8.47
CA LEU A 67 3.57 -3.32 7.47
C LEU A 67 2.15 -2.77 7.63
N ILE A 68 1.17 -3.63 7.92
CA ILE A 68 -0.20 -3.24 8.23
C ILE A 68 -0.25 -2.38 9.49
N ASP A 69 0.42 -2.80 10.55
CA ASP A 69 0.43 -2.04 11.80
C ASP A 69 0.98 -0.62 11.59
N LYS A 70 2.06 -0.48 10.81
CA LYS A 70 2.63 0.82 10.42
C LYS A 70 1.66 1.68 9.60
N ILE A 71 0.96 1.08 8.63
CA ILE A 71 -0.05 1.77 7.82
C ILE A 71 -1.18 2.30 8.72
N LEU A 72 -1.63 1.52 9.69
CA LEU A 72 -2.71 1.91 10.60
C LEU A 72 -2.24 2.93 11.65
N ALA A 73 -0.98 2.84 12.10
CA ALA A 73 -0.39 3.77 13.05
C ALA A 73 -0.27 5.18 12.47
N ASP A 74 0.06 5.30 11.18
CA ASP A 74 0.13 6.58 10.47
C ASP A 74 -1.24 7.26 10.42
N VAL A 75 -2.28 6.51 10.03
CA VAL A 75 -3.66 7.01 9.93
C VAL A 75 -4.26 7.35 11.29
N ARG A 76 -3.84 6.68 12.36
CA ARG A 76 -4.23 7.00 13.74
C ARG A 76 -3.54 8.24 14.28
N SER A 77 -2.42 8.64 13.70
CA SER A 77 -1.63 9.80 14.14
C SER A 77 -2.12 11.12 13.55
N ASP A 78 -3.14 11.10 12.69
CA ASP A 78 -3.83 12.30 12.21
C ASP A 78 -4.95 12.70 13.21
N PRO A 79 -4.77 13.76 14.04
CA PRO A 79 -5.75 14.17 15.05
C PRO A 79 -6.98 14.86 14.45
N THR A 80 -7.17 14.84 13.12
CA THR A 80 -8.20 15.64 12.43
C THR A 80 -9.59 15.01 12.43
N ILE A 81 -9.81 13.85 13.06
CA ILE A 81 -11.16 13.28 13.23
C ILE A 81 -11.60 13.45 14.69
N THR A 82 -11.83 14.70 15.05
CA THR A 82 -12.70 15.10 16.16
C THR A 82 -13.33 16.42 15.73
N THR A 83 -14.54 16.39 15.17
CA THR A 83 -15.64 17.36 15.32
C THR A 83 -16.79 16.95 14.41
#